data_AF-A0A538Q1J1-F1
#
_entry.id   AF-A0A538Q1J1-F1
#
_cell.length_a   1.000
_cell.length_b   1.000
_cell.length_c   1.000
_cell.angle_alpha   90.00
_cell.angle_beta   90.00
_cell.angle_gamma   90.00
#
_symmetry.space_group_name_H-M   'P 1'
#
loop_
_entity.id
_entity.type
_entity.pdbx_description
1 polymer ?
#
loop_
_entity_poly.entity_id
_entity_poly.type
_entity_poly.pdbx_seq_one_letter_code
_entity_poly.pdbx_strand_id
1 'polypeptide(L)'
;MSAPAEDPLVAKAFDKTTKHEDLARAIAQLSPDEAAFFLERLERALRKRKIQLTGYLSAMVAWLVGMVLALLYYATHDGFTIWVFVVPFGIVGVILYGFGTWSERLSKAPSARALPPDPP
;
A
#
# COMPACT_ATOMS: atom_id res chain seq x y z
N MET A 1 2.51 -21.16 31.30
CA MET A 1 1.78 -20.53 30.18
C MET A 1 2.74 -20.46 29.01
N SER A 2 2.59 -21.35 28.03
CA SER A 2 3.51 -21.52 26.90
C SER A 2 3.16 -20.51 25.81
N ALA A 3 4.14 -19.77 25.29
CA ALA A 3 3.96 -18.85 24.16
C ALA A 3 3.50 -19.63 22.91
N PRO A 4 2.62 -19.07 22.06
CA PRO A 4 2.24 -19.73 20.82
C PRO A 4 3.48 -19.78 19.91
N ALA A 5 3.82 -20.99 19.45
CA ALA A 5 4.86 -21.21 18.47
C ALA A 5 4.54 -20.37 17.22
N GLU A 6 5.39 -19.39 16.92
CA GLU A 6 5.36 -18.70 15.64
C GLU A 6 5.63 -19.75 14.55
N ASP A 7 4.61 -20.00 13.74
CA ASP A 7 4.64 -20.98 12.67
C ASP A 7 5.78 -20.62 11.69
N PRO A 8 6.77 -21.51 11.45
CA PRO A 8 7.93 -21.22 10.59
C PRO A 8 7.56 -20.85 9.14
N LEU A 9 6.31 -21.10 8.75
CA LEU A 9 5.74 -20.63 7.48
C LEU A 9 5.51 -19.12 7.42
N VAL A 10 5.19 -18.49 8.57
CA VAL A 10 4.95 -17.04 8.65
C VAL A 10 6.27 -16.28 8.53
N ALA A 11 7.36 -16.81 9.10
CA ALA A 11 8.70 -16.26 8.93
C ALA A 11 9.17 -16.29 7.46
N LYS A 12 8.88 -17.39 6.74
CA LYS A 12 9.18 -17.51 5.30
C LYS A 12 8.40 -16.55 4.41
N ALA A 13 7.23 -16.08 4.83
CA ALA A 13 6.41 -15.17 4.03
C ALA A 13 6.97 -13.73 3.97
N PHE A 14 7.82 -13.34 4.94
CA PHE A 14 8.38 -12.00 5.05
C PHE A 14 9.81 -11.85 4.52
N ASP A 15 10.44 -12.94 4.09
CA ASP A 15 11.81 -12.89 3.56
C ASP A 15 11.80 -12.36 2.12
N LYS A 16 12.18 -11.09 1.96
CA LYS A 16 12.19 -10.35 0.68
C LYS A 16 13.15 -10.95 -0.36
N THR A 17 14.12 -11.75 0.07
CA THR A 17 15.20 -12.33 -0.73
C THR A 17 14.73 -13.52 -1.56
N THR A 18 13.88 -14.40 -1.01
CA THR A 18 13.38 -15.61 -1.70
C THR A 18 12.48 -15.27 -2.90
N LYS A 19 11.80 -14.11 -2.86
CA LYS A 19 10.93 -13.68 -3.97
C LYS A 19 11.69 -13.38 -5.26
N HIS A 20 12.98 -13.04 -5.22
CA HIS A 20 13.71 -12.67 -6.43
C HIS A 20 14.26 -13.88 -7.21
N GLU A 21 14.70 -14.93 -6.50
CA GLU A 21 15.25 -16.14 -7.14
C GLU A 21 14.16 -17.05 -7.74
N ASP A 22 13.03 -17.18 -7.04
CA ASP A 22 11.88 -17.94 -7.56
C ASP A 22 11.19 -17.22 -8.72
N LEU A 23 11.14 -15.87 -8.71
CA LEU A 23 10.69 -15.11 -9.90
C LEU A 23 11.63 -15.32 -11.09
N ALA A 24 12.94 -15.32 -10.88
CA ALA A 24 13.91 -15.49 -11.97
C ALA A 24 13.82 -16.89 -12.60
N ARG A 25 13.62 -17.94 -11.79
CA ARG A 25 13.38 -19.31 -12.29
C ARG A 25 12.04 -19.47 -13.00
N ALA A 26 10.99 -18.83 -12.50
CA ALA A 26 9.69 -18.80 -13.18
C ALA A 26 9.77 -18.04 -14.51
N ILE A 27 10.46 -16.90 -14.57
CA ILE A 27 10.67 -16.12 -15.80
C ILE A 27 11.48 -16.90 -16.84
N ALA A 28 12.44 -17.74 -16.42
CA ALA A 28 13.24 -18.55 -17.32
C ALA A 28 12.47 -19.72 -17.99
N GLN A 29 11.29 -20.07 -17.47
CA GLN A 29 10.43 -21.16 -18.01
C GLN A 29 9.24 -20.65 -18.83
N LEU A 30 9.04 -19.34 -18.95
CA LEU A 30 7.85 -18.76 -19.58
C LEU A 30 8.09 -18.43 -21.05
N SER A 31 7.04 -18.62 -21.87
CA SER A 31 7.02 -18.14 -23.25
C SER A 31 7.14 -16.60 -23.27
N PRO A 32 7.72 -15.99 -24.32
CA PRO A 32 7.88 -14.53 -24.42
C PRO A 32 6.56 -13.76 -24.22
N ASP A 33 5.41 -14.36 -24.55
CA ASP A 33 4.08 -13.79 -24.35
C ASP A 33 3.64 -13.78 -22.87
N GLU A 34 4.00 -14.80 -22.08
CA GLU A 34 3.70 -14.84 -20.65
C GLU A 34 4.62 -13.88 -19.87
N ALA A 35 5.90 -13.78 -20.25
CA ALA A 35 6.83 -12.83 -19.63
C ALA A 35 6.33 -11.38 -19.75
N ALA A 36 5.76 -11.00 -20.89
CA ALA A 36 5.13 -9.70 -21.09
C ALA A 36 3.92 -9.49 -20.16
N PHE A 37 3.08 -10.52 -19.99
CA PHE A 37 1.93 -10.47 -19.08
C PHE A 37 2.33 -10.32 -17.61
N PHE A 38 3.35 -11.05 -17.15
CA PHE A 38 3.85 -10.94 -15.79
C PHE A 38 4.51 -9.57 -15.53
N LEU A 39 5.28 -9.05 -16.49
CA LEU A 39 5.88 -7.73 -16.39
C LEU A 39 4.81 -6.64 -16.29
N GLU A 40 3.76 -6.69 -17.12
CA GLU A 40 2.67 -5.71 -17.05
C GLU A 40 1.95 -5.74 -15.70
N ARG A 41 1.69 -6.94 -15.17
CA ARG A 41 1.03 -7.13 -13.88
C ARG A 41 1.92 -6.66 -12.71
N LEU A 42 3.22 -6.94 -12.77
CA LEU A 42 4.21 -6.44 -11.80
C LEU A 42 4.34 -4.93 -11.84
N GLU A 43 4.37 -4.32 -13.03
CA GLU A 43 4.47 -2.87 -13.18
C GLU A 43 3.22 -2.17 -12.64
N ARG A 44 2.03 -2.73 -12.87
CA ARG A 44 0.77 -2.26 -12.24
C ARG A 44 0.83 -2.36 -10.72
N ALA A 45 1.31 -3.48 -10.18
CA ALA A 45 1.45 -3.67 -8.74
C ALA A 45 2.46 -2.67 -8.11
N LEU A 46 3.60 -2.43 -8.79
CA LEU A 46 4.61 -1.46 -8.37
C LEU A 46 4.07 -0.02 -8.42
N ARG A 47 3.36 0.36 -9.49
CA ARG A 47 2.71 1.67 -9.59
C ARG A 47 1.70 1.89 -8.47
N LYS A 48 0.84 0.90 -8.19
CA LYS A 48 -0.12 0.95 -7.07
C LYS A 48 0.60 1.13 -5.73
N ARG A 49 1.66 0.34 -5.49
CA ARG A 49 2.45 0.42 -4.26
C ARG A 49 3.14 1.78 -4.09
N LYS A 50 3.67 2.36 -5.18
CA LYS A 50 4.28 3.69 -5.17
C LYS A 50 3.27 4.75 -4.73
N ILE A 51 2.05 4.71 -5.27
CA ILE A 51 0.97 5.65 -4.92
C ILE A 51 0.56 5.50 -3.45
N GLN A 52 0.41 4.27 -2.97
CA GLN A 52 0.10 4.00 -1.56
C GLN A 52 1.21 4.52 -0.63
N LEU A 53 2.48 4.28 -0.96
CA LEU A 53 3.61 4.78 -0.19
C LEU A 53 3.65 6.31 -0.15
N THR A 54 3.41 7.00 -1.26
CA THR A 54 3.28 8.46 -1.25
C THR A 54 2.09 8.91 -0.43
N GLY A 55 0.95 8.21 -0.49
CA GLY A 55 -0.22 8.53 0.34
C GLY A 55 0.07 8.40 1.83
N TYR A 56 0.77 7.35 2.25
CA TYR A 56 1.21 7.19 3.63
C TYR A 56 2.20 8.26 4.07
N LEU A 57 3.18 8.58 3.22
CA LEU A 57 4.16 9.64 3.51
C LEU A 57 3.46 11.00 3.67
N SER A 58 2.56 11.35 2.75
CA SER A 58 1.77 12.58 2.83
C SER A 58 0.89 12.61 4.08
N ALA A 59 0.23 11.51 4.41
CA ALA A 59 -0.58 11.39 5.62
C ALA A 59 0.24 11.58 6.90
N MET A 60 1.43 10.97 6.96
CA MET A 60 2.34 11.10 8.11
C MET A 60 2.79 12.55 8.31
N VAL A 61 3.15 13.25 7.22
CA VAL A 61 3.53 14.66 7.27
C VAL A 61 2.35 15.53 7.73
N ALA A 62 1.16 15.33 7.14
CA ALA A 62 -0.04 16.08 7.53
C ALA A 62 -0.42 15.84 9.00
N TRP A 63 -0.29 14.59 9.47
CA TRP A 63 -0.54 14.24 10.87
C TRP A 63 0.44 14.96 11.81
N LEU A 64 1.74 14.89 11.53
CA LEU A 64 2.77 15.55 12.33
C LEU A 64 2.51 17.06 12.44
N VAL A 65 2.28 17.71 11.29
CA VAL A 65 1.98 19.15 11.25
C VAL A 65 0.68 19.45 12.03
N GLY A 66 -0.37 18.65 11.82
CA GLY A 66 -1.63 18.81 12.52
C GLY A 66 -1.49 18.68 14.04
N MET A 67 -0.70 17.71 14.52
CA MET A 67 -0.44 17.52 15.94
C MET A 67 0.37 18.67 16.55
N VAL A 68 1.37 19.18 15.83
CA VAL A 68 2.13 20.38 16.27
C VAL A 68 1.21 21.59 16.40
N LEU A 69 0.34 21.82 15.41
CA LEU A 69 -0.64 22.91 15.46
C LEU A 69 -1.65 22.73 16.59
N ALA A 70 -2.12 21.50 16.82
CA ALA A 70 -3.02 21.19 17.93
C ALA A 70 -2.38 21.49 19.29
N LEU A 71 -1.09 21.17 19.47
CA LEU A 71 -0.35 21.49 20.68
C LEU A 71 -0.18 23.00 20.89
N LEU A 72 0.17 23.74 19.83
CA LEU A 72 0.28 25.20 19.89
C LEU A 72 -1.05 25.86 20.23
N TYR A 73 -2.14 25.36 19.66
CA TYR A 73 -3.48 25.85 19.95
C TYR A 73 -3.90 25.54 21.38
N TYR A 74 -3.68 24.30 21.84
CA TYR A 74 -3.95 23.89 23.21
C TYR A 74 -3.17 24.73 24.23
N ALA A 75 -1.89 25.04 23.95
CA ALA A 75 -1.05 25.83 24.84
C ALA A 75 -1.46 27.32 24.95
N THR A 76 -2.24 27.83 24.00
CA THR A 76 -2.61 29.25 23.93
C THR A 76 -4.05 29.54 24.34
N HIS A 77 -4.87 28.51 24.55
CA HIS A 77 -6.29 28.65 24.82
C HIS A 77 -6.69 27.88 26.08
N ASP A 78 -7.24 28.60 27.06
CA ASP A 78 -7.86 28.02 28.24
C ASP A 78 -9.30 27.56 27.91
N GLY A 79 -9.60 26.27 28.08
CA GLY A 79 -10.93 25.70 27.84
C GLY A 79 -10.92 24.25 27.36
N PHE A 80 -12.10 23.75 26.92
CA PHE A 80 -12.21 22.40 26.36
C PHE A 80 -11.68 22.37 24.91
N THR A 81 -10.37 22.17 24.75
CA THR A 81 -9.65 22.16 23.47
C THR A 81 -9.25 20.75 23.00
N ILE A 82 -9.73 19.70 23.68
CA ILE A 82 -9.42 18.30 23.36
C ILE A 82 -9.87 17.92 21.93
N TRP A 83 -10.95 18.51 21.42
CA TRP A 83 -11.46 18.22 20.06
C TRP A 83 -10.45 18.55 18.96
N VAL A 84 -9.50 19.46 19.21
CA VAL A 84 -8.48 19.89 18.25
C VAL A 84 -7.52 18.75 17.91
N PHE A 85 -7.34 17.79 18.82
CA PHE A 85 -6.57 16.58 18.56
C PHE A 85 -7.28 15.59 17.64
N VAL A 86 -8.60 15.72 17.42
CA VAL A 86 -9.36 14.86 16.50
C VAL A 86 -9.19 15.32 15.04
N VAL A 87 -9.00 16.63 14.82
CA VAL A 87 -8.88 17.22 13.48
C VAL A 87 -7.74 16.59 12.65
N PRO A 88 -6.51 16.40 13.18
CA PRO A 88 -5.43 15.73 12.45
C PRO A 88 -5.82 14.33 11.96
N PHE A 89 -6.56 13.55 12.74
CA PHE A 89 -7.02 12.22 12.33
C PHE A 89 -8.04 12.29 11.18
N GLY A 90 -8.94 13.28 11.20
CA GLY A 90 -9.84 13.55 10.09
C GLY A 90 -9.10 13.86 8.80
N ILE A 91 -8.08 14.73 8.87
CA ILE A 91 -7.24 15.08 7.71
C ILE A 91 -6.52 13.85 7.16
N VAL A 92 -5.91 13.05 8.05
CA VAL A 92 -5.27 11.78 7.66
C VAL A 92 -6.26 10.86 6.95
N GLY A 93 -7.46 10.69 7.49
CA GLY A 93 -8.52 9.87 6.89
C GLY A 93 -8.86 10.33 5.47
N VAL A 94 -9.01 11.64 5.25
CA VAL A 94 -9.28 12.21 3.91
C VAL A 94 -8.12 11.96 2.95
N ILE A 95 -6.88 12.14 3.39
CA ILE A 95 -5.69 11.90 2.55
C ILE A 95 -5.62 10.42 2.14
N LEU A 96 -5.73 9.51 3.11
CA LEU A 96 -5.67 8.06 2.83
C LEU A 96 -6.83 7.62 1.94
N TYR A 97 -8.03 8.14 2.15
CA TYR A 97 -9.17 7.88 1.29
C TYR A 97 -8.94 8.37 -0.15
N GLY A 98 -8.41 9.58 -0.32
CA GLY A 98 -8.10 10.15 -1.63
C GLY A 98 -7.06 9.32 -2.39
N PHE A 99 -5.94 9.01 -1.74
CA PHE A 99 -4.87 8.18 -2.33
C PHE A 99 -5.32 6.73 -2.56
N GLY A 100 -6.11 6.16 -1.66
CA GLY A 100 -6.69 4.82 -1.80
C GLY A 100 -7.58 4.73 -3.04
N THR A 101 -8.56 5.63 -3.13
CA THR A 101 -9.49 5.71 -4.27
C THR A 101 -8.75 5.96 -5.58
N TRP A 102 -7.71 6.81 -5.58
CA TRP A 102 -6.89 7.05 -6.76
C TRP A 102 -6.10 5.80 -7.20
N SER A 103 -5.54 5.06 -6.24
CA SER A 103 -4.82 3.81 -6.52
C SER A 103 -5.73 2.72 -7.11
N GLU A 104 -6.99 2.66 -6.68
CA GLU A 104 -7.99 1.73 -7.21
C GLU A 104 -8.43 2.10 -8.62
N ARG A 105 -8.63 3.40 -8.89
CA ARG A 105 -8.97 3.90 -10.22
C ARG A 105 -7.87 3.60 -11.24
N LEU A 106 -6.59 3.74 -10.87
CA LEU A 106 -5.49 3.36 -11.76
C LEU A 106 -5.38 1.84 -11.99
N SER A 107 -5.77 1.04 -11.00
CA SER A 107 -5.72 -0.42 -11.10
C SER A 107 -6.84 -1.01 -11.97
N LYS A 108 -7.96 -0.29 -12.15
CA LYS A 108 -9.12 -0.70 -12.95
C LYS A 108 -8.96 -0.50 -14.47
N ALA A 109 -7.82 0.02 -14.95
CA ALA A 109 -7.57 0.10 -16.38
C ALA A 109 -7.64 -1.30 -17.02
N PRO A 110 -8.50 -1.52 -18.04
CA PRO A 110 -8.77 -2.84 -18.59
C PRO A 110 -7.47 -3.56 -18.98
N SER A 111 -7.31 -4.79 -18.51
CA SER A 111 -6.35 -5.72 -19.09
C SER A 111 -6.83 -5.98 -20.52
N ALA A 112 -6.13 -5.44 -21.53
CA ALA A 112 -6.55 -5.52 -22.93
C ALA A 112 -6.50 -6.94 -23.54
N ARG A 113 -6.28 -7.98 -22.73
CA ARG A 113 -6.44 -9.39 -23.11
C ARG A 113 -7.07 -10.15 -21.96
N ALA A 114 -8.40 -10.23 -21.99
CA ALA A 114 -9.06 -11.45 -21.54
C ALA A 114 -8.56 -12.58 -22.46
N LEU A 115 -8.06 -13.66 -21.88
CA LEU A 115 -7.55 -14.83 -22.59
C LEU A 115 -8.57 -15.29 -23.65
N PRO A 116 -8.13 -15.77 -24.84
CA PRO A 116 -9.02 -16.56 -25.68
C PRO A 116 -9.51 -17.78 -24.85
N PRO A 117 -10.77 -18.20 -25.01
CA PRO A 117 -11.34 -19.32 -24.25
C PRO A 117 -10.49 -20.58 -24.43
N ASP A 118 -10.35 -21.35 -23.35
CA ASP A 118 -9.64 -22.64 -23.35
C ASP A 118 -10.09 -23.49 -24.55
N PRO A 119 -9.16 -24.08 -25.32
CA PRO A 119 -9.54 -25.06 -26.33
C PRO A 119 -10.22 -26.27 -25.66
N PRO A 120 -11.19 -26.91 -26.34
CA PRO A 120 -12.08 -27.92 -25.77
C PRO A 120 -11.38 -29.19 -25.27
#